data_AF-A0A1C6C3G3-F1
#
_entry.id   AF-A0A1C6C3G3-F1
#
_cell.length_a   1.000
_cell.length_b   1.000
_cell.length_c   1.000
_cell.angle_alpha   90.00
_cell.angle_beta   90.00
_cell.angle_gamma   90.00
#
_symmetry.space_group_name_H-M   'P 1'
#
loop_
_entity.id
_entity.type
_entity.pdbx_description
1 polymer ?
#
loop_
_entity_poly.entity_id
_entity_poly.type
_entity_poly.pdbx_seq_one_letter_code
_entity_poly.pdbx_strand_id
1 'polypeptide(L)'
;MQVTYLYHSGFAVDTGDDFLIFDYYRDLPRGAGLSKGVVRPADLAGRRVTVFASHHHPDHFNRRIFSWRKELPGIRYVLSSDIKDRAEAAVISPGQRLYLDGLTVRALESTDEGVAFLVQTNSGTVFHAGDLNWWYWAGEPEAENQEMGRRYREQIDLLRGERIDVAFDRWTPGWADNTCMGSVI
;
A
#
# COMPACT_ATOMS: atom_id res chain seq x y z
N MET A 1 10.91 -6.83 11.95
CA MET A 1 9.66 -6.57 11.23
C MET A 1 8.83 -7.84 11.19
N GLN A 2 7.55 -7.76 11.55
CA GLN A 2 6.56 -8.83 11.40
C GLN A 2 5.47 -8.37 10.43
N VAL A 3 5.11 -9.22 9.47
CA VAL A 3 4.09 -8.95 8.45
C VAL A 3 2.86 -9.79 8.72
N THR A 4 1.67 -9.20 8.60
CA THR A 4 0.38 -9.89 8.64
C THR A 4 -0.41 -9.54 7.38
N TYR A 5 -0.89 -10.57 6.68
CA TYR A 5 -1.79 -10.40 5.54
C TYR A 5 -3.23 -10.13 6.00
N LEU A 6 -3.86 -9.08 5.46
CA LEU A 6 -5.21 -8.60 5.82
C LEU A 6 -6.26 -8.79 4.71
N TYR A 7 -5.97 -9.65 3.73
CA TYR A 7 -6.72 -9.88 2.48
C TYR A 7 -6.45 -8.90 1.34
N HIS A 8 -6.57 -9.39 0.10
CA HIS A 8 -6.38 -8.66 -1.16
C HIS A 8 -5.01 -7.97 -1.21
N SER A 9 -5.00 -6.64 -1.31
CA SER A 9 -3.79 -5.82 -1.26
C SER A 9 -3.47 -5.33 0.15
N GLY A 10 -4.22 -5.80 1.15
CA GLY A 10 -4.13 -5.35 2.54
C GLY A 10 -3.05 -6.06 3.34
N PHE A 11 -2.18 -5.29 4.00
CA PHE A 11 -1.09 -5.80 4.84
C PHE A 11 -0.93 -4.95 6.11
N ALA A 12 -0.56 -5.58 7.22
CA ALA A 12 -0.03 -4.89 8.39
C ALA A 12 1.45 -5.23 8.57
N VAL A 13 2.25 -4.22 8.89
CA VAL A 13 3.68 -4.36 9.20
C VAL A 13 3.96 -3.77 10.56
N ASP A 14 4.43 -4.61 11.45
CA ASP A 14 4.96 -4.24 12.76
C ASP A 14 6.48 -4.12 12.65
N THR A 15 7.00 -2.89 12.76
CA THR A 15 8.45 -2.62 12.74
C THR A 15 9.10 -2.68 14.13
N GLY A 16 8.31 -2.89 15.18
CA GLY A 16 8.67 -2.66 16.58
C GLY A 16 8.24 -1.26 17.02
N ASP A 17 8.72 -0.23 16.33
CA ASP A 17 8.47 1.18 16.67
C ASP A 17 7.18 1.76 16.06
N ASP A 18 6.77 1.23 14.90
CA ASP A 18 5.59 1.65 14.15
C ASP A 18 4.73 0.44 13.77
N PHE A 19 3.43 0.68 13.67
CA PHE A 19 2.47 -0.26 13.13
C PHE A 19 1.83 0.33 11.87
N LEU A 20 2.26 -0.17 10.72
CA LEU A 20 1.83 0.31 9.41
C LEU A 20 0.72 -0.59 8.88
N ILE A 21 -0.37 -0.01 8.37
CA ILE A 21 -1.48 -0.76 7.77
C ILE A 21 -1.67 -0.22 6.35
N PHE A 22 -1.65 -1.10 5.35
CA PHE A 22 -1.82 -0.75 3.94
C PHE A 22 -3.12 -1.35 3.43
N ASP A 23 -3.83 -0.60 2.58
CA ASP A 23 -4.98 -1.01 1.78
C ASP A 23 -6.02 -1.87 2.52
N TYR A 24 -6.40 -1.43 3.73
CA TYR A 24 -7.40 -2.13 4.52
C TYR A 24 -8.79 -1.99 3.92
N TYR A 25 -9.25 -3.06 3.26
CA TYR A 25 -10.55 -3.08 2.58
C TYR A 25 -11.61 -3.90 3.33
N ARG A 26 -11.22 -5.00 4.00
CA ARG A 26 -12.15 -6.00 4.54
C ARG A 26 -12.21 -6.02 6.06
N ASP A 27 -13.38 -5.67 6.62
CA ASP A 27 -13.65 -5.72 8.07
C ASP A 27 -14.49 -6.94 8.50
N LEU A 28 -14.17 -8.11 7.94
CA LEU A 28 -14.90 -9.36 8.17
C LEU A 28 -13.95 -10.55 8.35
N PRO A 29 -14.29 -11.52 9.24
CA PRO A 29 -15.48 -11.56 10.09
C PRO A 29 -15.41 -10.58 11.28
N ARG A 30 -16.53 -9.93 11.62
CA ARG A 30 -16.57 -8.90 12.67
C ARG A 30 -16.12 -9.46 14.03
N GLY A 31 -15.35 -8.68 14.76
CA GLY A 31 -14.86 -9.03 16.10
C GLY A 31 -13.67 -10.00 16.12
N ALA A 32 -13.25 -10.51 14.94
CA ALA A 32 -12.00 -11.24 14.82
C ALA A 32 -10.79 -10.28 14.93
N GLY A 33 -9.61 -10.84 15.17
CA GLY A 33 -8.35 -10.08 15.25
C GLY A 33 -7.46 -10.25 14.02
N LEU A 34 -6.24 -9.72 14.11
CA LEU A 34 -5.26 -9.69 13.03
C LEU A 34 -4.99 -11.06 12.39
N SER A 35 -5.04 -12.15 13.17
CA SER A 35 -4.87 -13.52 12.67
C SER A 35 -5.94 -13.98 11.67
N LYS A 36 -7.06 -13.25 11.58
CA LYS A 36 -8.13 -13.45 10.60
C LYS A 36 -8.25 -12.28 9.63
N GLY A 37 -7.25 -11.40 9.56
CA GLY A 37 -7.21 -10.25 8.67
C GLY A 37 -8.04 -9.05 9.11
N VAL A 38 -8.50 -9.01 10.37
CA VAL A 38 -9.34 -7.92 10.89
C VAL A 38 -8.56 -7.09 11.90
N VAL A 39 -8.52 -5.78 11.69
CA VAL A 39 -7.87 -4.84 12.61
C VAL A 39 -8.86 -4.43 13.69
N ARG A 40 -8.51 -4.71 14.95
CA ARG A 40 -9.23 -4.19 16.12
C ARG A 40 -8.42 -3.04 16.71
N PRO A 41 -8.94 -1.80 16.69
CA PRO A 41 -8.20 -0.65 17.21
C PRO A 41 -7.72 -0.82 18.65
N ALA A 42 -8.52 -1.44 19.51
CA ALA A 42 -8.16 -1.76 20.88
C ALA A 42 -6.87 -2.60 21.02
N ASP A 43 -6.56 -3.49 20.07
CA ASP A 43 -5.33 -4.31 20.10
C ASP A 43 -4.07 -3.47 19.79
N LEU A 44 -4.24 -2.27 19.26
CA LEU A 44 -3.16 -1.36 18.86
C LEU A 44 -3.03 -0.17 19.81
N ALA A 45 -3.70 -0.18 20.96
CA ALA A 45 -3.63 0.88 21.95
C ALA A 45 -2.17 1.11 22.40
N GLY A 46 -1.76 2.38 22.46
CA GLY A 46 -0.38 2.77 22.79
C GLY A 46 0.64 2.63 21.66
N ARG A 47 0.25 2.10 20.49
CA ARG A 47 1.13 1.98 19.33
C ARG A 47 1.09 3.23 18.45
N ARG A 48 2.20 3.50 17.74
CA ARG A 48 2.25 4.49 16.66
C ARG A 48 1.68 3.87 15.39
N VAL A 49 0.40 4.12 15.11
CA VAL A 49 -0.32 3.52 13.99
C VAL A 49 -0.43 4.51 12.83
N THR A 50 -0.02 4.07 11.63
CA THR A 50 -0.25 4.82 10.38
C THR A 50 -0.93 3.91 9.36
N VAL A 51 -2.06 4.36 8.83
CA VAL A 51 -2.83 3.65 7.80
C VAL A 51 -2.61 4.33 6.45
N PHE A 52 -2.36 3.54 5.43
CA PHE A 52 -2.12 3.95 4.05
C PHE A 52 -3.20 3.37 3.15
N ALA A 53 -3.68 4.17 2.19
CA ALA A 53 -4.54 3.67 1.11
C ALA A 53 -4.03 4.18 -0.25
N SER A 54 -3.69 3.24 -1.12
CA SER A 54 -3.01 3.48 -2.40
C SER A 54 -3.89 4.17 -3.42
N HIS A 55 -5.19 3.89 -3.44
CA HIS A 55 -6.15 4.50 -4.36
C HIS A 55 -7.59 4.27 -3.89
N HIS A 56 -8.55 4.78 -4.65
CA HIS A 56 -9.95 4.91 -4.22
C HIS A 56 -10.81 3.65 -4.37
N HIS A 57 -10.34 2.59 -5.04
CA HIS A 57 -11.17 1.42 -5.28
C HIS A 57 -11.54 0.66 -3.99
N PRO A 58 -12.75 0.06 -3.91
CA PRO A 58 -13.27 -0.54 -2.67
C PRO A 58 -12.50 -1.77 -2.16
N ASP A 59 -11.69 -2.40 -2.99
CA ASP A 59 -10.80 -3.52 -2.68
C ASP A 59 -9.41 -3.07 -2.19
N HIS A 60 -9.16 -1.76 -2.16
CA HIS A 60 -7.98 -1.13 -1.57
C HIS A 60 -8.33 -0.14 -0.44
N PHE A 61 -9.52 0.46 -0.47
CA PHE A 61 -9.93 1.48 0.49
C PHE A 61 -11.30 1.21 1.12
N ASN A 62 -11.33 1.24 2.46
CA ASN A 62 -12.57 1.22 3.22
C ASN A 62 -12.64 2.40 4.19
N ARG A 63 -13.59 3.31 3.95
CA ARG A 63 -13.85 4.50 4.81
C ARG A 63 -14.03 4.18 6.29
N ARG A 64 -14.38 2.93 6.63
CA ARG A 64 -14.50 2.47 8.03
C ARG A 64 -13.21 2.65 8.82
N ILE A 65 -12.03 2.67 8.18
CA ILE A 65 -10.76 2.92 8.88
C ILE A 65 -10.80 4.21 9.71
N PHE A 66 -11.52 5.24 9.26
CA PHE A 66 -11.62 6.51 9.98
C PHE A 66 -12.34 6.39 11.34
N SER A 67 -13.18 5.37 11.50
CA SER A 67 -13.85 5.12 12.79
C SER A 67 -12.88 4.73 13.90
N TRP A 68 -11.69 4.22 13.54
CA TRP A 68 -10.67 3.79 14.49
C TRP A 68 -10.10 4.93 15.33
N ARG A 69 -10.18 6.19 14.84
CA ARG A 69 -9.73 7.36 15.61
C ARG A 69 -10.47 7.53 16.94
N LYS A 70 -11.68 6.97 17.07
CA LYS A 70 -12.44 6.99 18.34
C LYS A 70 -11.74 6.20 19.45
N GLU A 71 -11.04 5.13 19.09
CA GLU A 71 -10.32 4.25 20.02
C GLU A 71 -8.80 4.53 20.01
N LEU A 72 -8.28 5.05 18.90
CA LEU A 72 -6.89 5.41 18.69
C LEU A 72 -6.77 6.90 18.31
N PRO A 73 -6.87 7.86 19.24
CA PRO A 73 -6.85 9.29 18.91
C PRO A 73 -5.60 9.74 18.14
N GLY A 74 -4.46 9.07 18.34
CA GLY A 74 -3.20 9.35 17.66
C GLY A 74 -2.99 8.61 16.34
N ILE A 75 -4.00 7.88 15.82
CA ILE A 75 -3.88 7.20 14.53
C ILE A 75 -3.76 8.20 13.38
N ARG A 76 -2.85 7.89 12.46
CA ARG A 76 -2.56 8.72 11.28
C ARG A 76 -3.05 8.02 10.02
N TYR A 77 -3.45 8.81 9.03
CA TYR A 77 -3.86 8.32 7.73
C TYR A 77 -3.07 9.04 6.64
N VAL A 78 -2.57 8.30 5.66
CA VAL A 78 -1.93 8.82 4.45
C VAL A 78 -2.66 8.22 3.26
N LEU A 79 -3.33 9.06 2.47
CA LEU A 79 -4.18 8.64 1.37
C LEU A 79 -3.65 9.19 0.05
N SER A 80 -3.77 8.40 -1.00
CA SER A 80 -3.56 8.92 -2.35
C SER A 80 -4.55 10.05 -2.67
N SER A 81 -4.08 10.99 -3.49
CA SER A 81 -4.85 12.18 -3.89
C SER A 81 -6.09 11.91 -4.73
N ASP A 82 -6.24 10.72 -5.31
CA ASP A 82 -7.46 10.29 -6.00
C ASP A 82 -8.61 10.00 -5.02
N ILE A 83 -8.31 9.59 -3.78
CA ILE A 83 -9.31 9.37 -2.73
C ILE A 83 -9.94 10.72 -2.31
N LYS A 84 -11.26 10.85 -2.48
CA LYS A 84 -12.00 12.10 -2.20
C LYS A 84 -12.50 12.19 -0.76
N ASP A 85 -12.87 11.07 -0.14
CA ASP A 85 -13.20 11.08 1.29
C ASP A 85 -11.94 11.00 2.13
N ARG A 86 -11.49 12.17 2.61
CA ARG A 86 -10.17 12.33 3.19
C ARG A 86 -10.18 12.45 4.71
N ALA A 87 -11.34 12.63 5.35
CA ALA A 87 -11.43 12.98 6.78
C ALA A 87 -10.33 14.01 7.17
N GLU A 88 -9.55 13.74 8.23
CA GLU A 88 -8.31 14.48 8.53
C GLU A 88 -7.08 13.61 8.22
N ALA A 89 -6.97 13.14 6.98
CA ALA A 89 -5.81 12.39 6.49
C ALA A 89 -4.79 13.32 5.82
N ALA A 90 -3.51 12.95 5.90
CA ALA A 90 -2.51 13.48 4.99
C ALA A 90 -2.78 12.93 3.58
N VAL A 91 -2.59 13.78 2.57
CA VAL A 91 -2.81 13.42 1.16
C VAL A 91 -1.48 13.49 0.43
N ILE A 92 -1.22 12.50 -0.42
CA ILE A 92 0.00 12.44 -1.23
C ILE A 92 -0.35 12.11 -2.69
N SER A 93 0.34 12.78 -3.62
CA SER A 93 0.24 12.55 -5.07
C SER A 93 1.49 11.85 -5.60
N PRO A 94 1.43 11.21 -6.78
CA PRO A 94 2.61 10.65 -7.44
C PRO A 94 3.80 11.63 -7.46
N GLY A 95 5.00 11.12 -7.18
CA GLY A 95 6.24 11.90 -7.13
C GLY A 95 6.46 12.73 -5.87
N GLN A 96 5.48 12.80 -4.96
CA GLN A 96 5.61 13.57 -3.73
C GLN A 96 6.30 12.79 -2.60
N ARG A 97 6.77 13.56 -1.61
CA ARG A 97 7.33 13.06 -0.35
C ARG A 97 6.68 13.77 0.83
N LEU A 98 6.35 13.01 1.87
CA LEU A 98 5.86 13.51 3.15
C LEU A 98 6.78 13.04 4.29
N TYR A 99 6.88 13.87 5.32
CA TYR A 99 7.52 13.54 6.58
C TYR A 99 6.46 13.55 7.67
N LEU A 100 6.31 12.43 8.37
CA LEU A 100 5.22 12.22 9.32
C LEU A 100 5.73 11.47 10.55
N ASP A 101 6.02 12.19 11.65
CA ASP A 101 6.40 11.63 12.95
C ASP A 101 7.50 10.55 12.91
N GLY A 102 8.57 10.81 12.16
CA GLY A 102 9.69 9.88 11.99
C GLY A 102 9.51 8.89 10.83
N LEU A 103 8.40 8.96 10.09
CA LEU A 103 8.24 8.30 8.80
C LEU A 103 8.66 9.24 7.67
N THR A 104 9.40 8.71 6.69
CA THR A 104 9.53 9.35 5.37
C THR A 104 8.73 8.53 4.37
N VAL A 105 7.72 9.15 3.76
CA VAL A 105 6.81 8.50 2.81
C VAL A 105 7.04 9.11 1.44
N ARG A 106 7.35 8.27 0.44
CA ARG A 106 7.38 8.67 -0.97
C ARG A 106 6.24 7.98 -1.72
N ALA A 107 5.63 8.70 -2.64
CA ALA A 107 4.65 8.15 -3.56
C ALA A 107 5.26 8.00 -4.96
N LEU A 108 5.13 6.81 -5.54
CA LEU A 108 5.39 6.55 -6.95
C LEU A 108 4.06 6.52 -7.70
N GLU A 109 4.09 6.78 -9.01
CA GLU A 109 2.89 6.68 -9.84
C GLU A 109 2.49 5.21 -9.99
N SER A 110 1.21 4.90 -9.83
CA SER A 110 0.66 3.60 -10.20
C SER A 110 0.44 3.52 -11.72
N THR A 111 0.62 2.35 -12.31
CA THR A 111 0.32 2.14 -13.73
C THR A 111 -1.18 1.98 -14.00
N ASP A 112 -1.96 1.68 -12.96
CA ASP A 112 -3.43 1.63 -12.98
C ASP A 112 -4.00 2.86 -12.25
N GLU A 113 -4.12 2.82 -10.92
CA GLU A 113 -4.66 3.91 -10.12
C GLU A 113 -3.87 4.28 -8.87
N GLY A 114 -3.90 5.58 -8.53
CA GLY A 114 -3.32 6.17 -7.32
C GLY A 114 -1.80 6.07 -7.24
N VAL A 115 -1.29 5.55 -6.12
CA VAL A 115 0.15 5.57 -5.80
C VAL A 115 0.65 4.24 -5.24
N ALA A 116 1.92 3.94 -5.51
CA ALA A 116 2.71 3.02 -4.70
C ALA A 116 3.42 3.79 -3.58
N PHE A 117 3.60 3.19 -2.41
CA PHE A 117 4.27 3.81 -1.27
C PHE A 117 5.65 3.20 -1.03
N LEU A 118 6.65 4.06 -0.83
CA LEU A 118 7.90 3.71 -0.15
C LEU A 118 7.91 4.40 1.22
N VAL A 119 7.83 3.61 2.28
CA VAL A 119 7.76 4.08 3.67
C VAL A 119 9.03 3.69 4.40
N GLN A 120 9.85 4.69 4.71
CA GLN A 120 11.05 4.54 5.53
C GLN A 120 10.71 4.83 6.98
N THR A 121 11.06 3.90 7.86
CA THR A 121 10.98 4.02 9.32
C THR A 121 12.40 3.98 9.91
N ASN A 122 12.53 4.25 11.21
CA ASN A 122 13.82 4.07 11.90
C ASN A 122 14.33 2.62 11.88
N SER A 123 13.40 1.66 11.77
CA SER A 123 13.68 0.22 11.89
C SER A 123 13.68 -0.51 10.53
N GLY A 124 13.56 0.24 9.43
CA GLY A 124 13.72 -0.23 8.05
C GLY A 124 12.62 0.28 7.10
N THR A 125 12.66 -0.21 5.87
CA THR A 125 11.89 0.33 4.73
C THR A 125 10.86 -0.68 4.21
N VAL A 126 9.64 -0.22 4.01
CA VAL A 126 8.53 -0.99 3.43
C VAL A 126 8.12 -0.38 2.09
N PHE A 127 8.02 -1.21 1.06
CA PHE A 127 7.43 -0.86 -0.23
C PHE A 127 6.06 -1.53 -0.38
N HIS A 128 5.05 -0.76 -0.77
CA HIS A 128 3.71 -1.26 -1.08
C HIS A 128 3.33 -0.78 -2.48
N ALA A 129 3.22 -1.69 -3.44
CA ALA A 129 3.00 -1.35 -4.84
C ALA A 129 1.61 -0.77 -5.11
N GLY A 130 0.60 -1.01 -4.25
CA GLY A 130 -0.79 -0.77 -4.64
C GLY A 130 -1.09 -1.53 -5.93
N ASP A 131 -1.47 -0.82 -6.98
CA ASP A 131 -1.62 -1.37 -8.34
C ASP A 131 -0.54 -0.91 -9.33
N LEU A 132 0.63 -0.44 -8.84
CA LEU A 132 1.82 -0.29 -9.67
C LEU A 132 2.31 -1.67 -10.09
N ASN A 133 2.04 -2.03 -11.35
CA ASN A 133 2.36 -3.35 -11.88
C ASN A 133 2.67 -3.29 -13.37
N TRP A 134 3.40 -4.29 -13.87
CA TRP A 134 3.56 -4.50 -15.30
C TRP A 134 2.38 -5.32 -15.82
N TRP A 135 1.32 -4.61 -16.18
CA TRP A 135 0.15 -5.23 -16.79
C TRP A 135 0.50 -5.80 -18.16
N TYR A 136 0.11 -7.06 -18.39
CA TYR A 136 0.18 -7.70 -19.70
C TYR A 136 -1.12 -8.47 -19.91
N TRP A 137 -1.75 -8.23 -21.06
CA TRP A 137 -3.03 -8.86 -21.40
C TRP A 137 -2.92 -9.47 -22.80
N ALA A 138 -3.20 -10.78 -22.90
CA ALA A 138 -3.17 -11.48 -24.16
C ALA A 138 -4.32 -10.99 -25.05
N GLY A 139 -4.00 -10.52 -26.26
CA GLY A 139 -4.97 -9.97 -27.20
C GLY A 139 -5.05 -8.44 -27.20
N GLU A 140 -4.46 -7.76 -26.21
CA GLU A 140 -4.26 -6.31 -26.29
C GLU A 140 -3.15 -5.97 -27.30
N PRO A 141 -3.19 -4.77 -27.92
CA PRO A 141 -2.14 -4.33 -28.83
C PRO A 141 -0.76 -4.41 -28.18
N GLU A 142 0.22 -4.96 -28.89
CA GLU A 142 1.59 -5.10 -28.40
C GLU A 142 2.19 -3.76 -27.95
N ALA A 143 1.83 -2.66 -28.62
CA ALA A 143 2.25 -1.32 -28.22
C ALA A 143 1.73 -0.91 -26.82
N GLU A 144 0.51 -1.32 -26.45
CA GLU A 144 -0.06 -1.04 -25.13
C GLU A 144 0.63 -1.88 -24.05
N ASN A 145 0.87 -3.16 -24.32
CA ASN A 145 1.64 -4.04 -23.43
C ASN A 145 3.09 -3.54 -23.21
N GLN A 146 3.73 -3.02 -24.27
CA GLN A 146 5.07 -2.42 -24.17
C GLN A 146 5.07 -1.12 -23.38
N GLU A 147 4.06 -0.28 -23.58
CA GLU A 147 3.88 0.98 -22.85
C GLU A 147 3.66 0.74 -21.35
N MET A 148 2.86 -0.26 -20.98
CA MET A 148 2.69 -0.66 -19.58
C MET A 148 4.01 -1.09 -18.94
N GLY A 149 4.81 -1.89 -19.66
CA GLY A 149 6.14 -2.26 -19.21
C GLY A 149 7.08 -1.07 -19.06
N ARG A 150 7.02 -0.09 -19.98
CA ARG A 150 7.81 1.14 -19.90
C ARG A 150 7.44 1.95 -18.66
N ARG A 151 6.14 2.24 -18.46
CA ARG A 151 5.65 3.02 -17.31
C ARG A 151 5.99 2.36 -15.97
N TYR A 152 5.82 1.04 -15.87
CA TYR A 152 6.20 0.29 -14.66
C TYR A 152 7.70 0.42 -14.37
N ARG A 153 8.55 0.14 -15.37
CA ARG A 153 10.02 0.24 -15.19
C ARG A 153 10.47 1.63 -14.81
N GLU A 154 9.88 2.67 -15.40
CA GLU A 154 10.20 4.07 -15.05
C GLU A 154 9.98 4.36 -13.57
N GLN A 155 8.95 3.79 -12.96
CA GLN A 155 8.68 3.94 -11.53
C GLN A 155 9.61 3.08 -10.68
N ILE A 156 9.81 1.81 -11.05
CA ILE A 156 10.72 0.90 -10.32
C ILE A 156 12.16 1.43 -10.33
N ASP A 157 12.62 2.04 -11.42
CA ASP A 157 13.95 2.65 -11.51
C ASP A 157 14.16 3.79 -10.49
N LEU A 158 13.09 4.43 -10.00
CA LEU A 158 13.18 5.45 -8.92
C LEU A 158 13.51 4.85 -7.55
N LEU A 159 13.43 3.52 -7.41
CA LEU A 159 13.80 2.77 -6.21
C LEU A 159 15.25 2.28 -6.27
N ARG A 160 15.97 2.52 -7.37
CA ARG A 160 17.34 2.04 -7.53
C ARG A 160 18.26 2.58 -6.42
N GLY A 161 18.91 1.67 -5.72
CA GLY A 161 19.81 1.99 -4.61
C GLY A 161 19.11 2.17 -3.26
N GLU A 162 17.77 2.10 -3.22
CA GLU A 162 17.04 2.02 -1.96
C GLU A 162 17.19 0.62 -1.37
N ARG A 163 17.46 0.56 -0.07
CA ARG A 163 17.33 -0.69 0.69
C ARG A 163 15.87 -0.85 1.10
N ILE A 164 15.20 -1.84 0.52
CA ILE A 164 13.83 -2.23 0.86
C ILE A 164 13.90 -3.53 1.67
N ASP A 165 13.42 -3.49 2.92
CA ASP A 165 13.45 -4.66 3.81
C ASP A 165 12.21 -5.54 3.60
N VAL A 166 11.07 -4.96 3.24
CA VAL A 166 9.83 -5.65 2.90
C VAL A 166 9.17 -5.00 1.70
N ALA A 167 8.75 -5.79 0.73
CA ALA A 167 8.00 -5.33 -0.44
C ALA A 167 6.72 -6.14 -0.63
N PHE A 168 5.62 -5.44 -0.88
CA PHE A 168 4.36 -6.01 -1.32
C PHE A 168 4.16 -5.64 -2.79
N ASP A 169 4.29 -6.63 -3.66
CA ASP A 169 4.06 -6.50 -5.09
C ASP A 169 3.06 -7.57 -5.53
N ARG A 170 2.30 -7.27 -6.59
CA ARG A 170 1.34 -8.21 -7.16
C ARG A 170 2.11 -9.23 -8.02
N TRP A 171 2.47 -10.36 -7.40
CA TRP A 171 3.14 -11.46 -8.09
C TRP A 171 2.15 -12.34 -8.87
N THR A 172 2.44 -12.61 -10.15
CA THR A 172 1.72 -13.60 -10.96
C THR A 172 2.69 -14.52 -11.73
N PRO A 173 2.55 -15.85 -11.64
CA PRO A 173 3.36 -16.79 -12.41
C PRO A 173 2.72 -17.15 -13.76
N GLY A 174 3.53 -17.10 -14.83
CA GLY A 174 3.37 -17.94 -16.03
C GLY A 174 2.39 -17.47 -17.10
N TRP A 175 3.00 -17.05 -18.22
CA TRP A 175 2.55 -16.77 -19.61
C TRP A 175 1.37 -17.54 -20.26
N ALA A 176 0.43 -18.13 -19.54
CA ALA A 176 -0.68 -18.88 -20.13
C ALA A 176 -2.06 -18.22 -19.93
N ASP A 177 -2.24 -17.40 -18.90
CA ASP A 177 -3.52 -16.76 -18.59
C ASP A 177 -3.27 -15.31 -18.19
N ASN A 178 -3.96 -14.35 -18.83
CA ASN A 178 -4.11 -12.92 -18.47
C ASN A 178 -3.44 -12.46 -17.16
N THR A 179 -2.10 -12.34 -17.12
CA THR A 179 -1.34 -12.06 -15.90
C THR A 179 -0.12 -11.19 -16.12
N CYS A 180 0.23 -10.47 -15.05
CA CYS A 180 1.20 -9.38 -14.99
C CYS A 180 2.65 -9.87 -14.85
N MET A 181 3.61 -9.06 -15.32
CA MET A 181 5.04 -9.39 -15.27
C MET A 181 5.76 -8.64 -14.13
N GLY A 182 5.74 -9.18 -12.91
CA GLY A 182 6.56 -8.64 -11.83
C GLY A 182 8.06 -8.84 -12.10
N SER A 183 8.88 -7.81 -11.87
CA SER A 183 10.34 -7.90 -11.82
C SER A 183 10.83 -7.98 -10.37
N VAL A 184 11.94 -8.69 -10.15
CA VAL A 184 12.68 -8.65 -8.89
C VAL A 184 13.17 -7.22 -8.66
N ILE A 185 12.84 -6.64 -7.50
CA ILE A 185 13.32 -5.33 -7.04
C ILE A 185 14.83 -5.39 -6.77
#